data_AF-A0A380E1W1-F1
#
_entry.id   AF-A0A380E1W1-F1
#
_cell.length_a   1.000
_cell.length_b   1.000
_cell.length_c   1.000
_cell.angle_alpha   90.00
_cell.angle_beta   90.00
_cell.angle_gamma   90.00
#
_symmetry.space_group_name_H-M   'P 1'
#
loop_
_entity.id
_entity.type
_entity.pdbx_description
1 polymer ?
#
loop_
_entity_poly.entity_id
_entity_poly.type
_entity_poly.pdbx_seq_one_letter_code
_entity_poly.pdbx_strand_id
1 'polypeptide(L)'
;MNYKVIKDLQAGASLYDTESVDDAVITADQVNKYKDNKGLNFVLTTGTFFVKMNEKQYPDFKNKNLRLAIAQAIDKKGYVDSVKNNGSIPSDTLTAKGIAKAPMAKIMRVP
;
A
#
# COMPACT_ATOMS: atom_id res chain seq x y z
N MET A 1 -13.64 -12.84 21.26
CA MET A 1 -12.72 -12.16 20.31
C MET A 1 -11.33 -12.22 20.90
N ASN A 2 -10.41 -12.93 20.24
CA ASN A 2 -9.03 -13.13 20.67
C ASN A 2 -8.09 -12.53 19.62
N TYR A 3 -6.98 -11.92 20.04
CA TYR A 3 -6.01 -11.31 19.13
C TYR A 3 -4.64 -11.95 19.30
N LYS A 4 -3.93 -12.12 18.18
CA LYS A 4 -2.53 -12.57 18.13
C LYS A 4 -1.70 -11.54 17.39
N VAL A 5 -0.57 -11.14 17.97
CA VAL A 5 0.38 -10.24 17.31
C VAL A 5 1.30 -11.08 16.44
N ILE A 6 1.12 -11.01 15.13
CA ILE A 6 1.90 -11.74 14.14
C ILE A 6 2.57 -10.72 13.23
N LYS A 7 3.91 -10.70 13.23
CA LYS A 7 4.70 -9.79 12.38
C LYS A 7 5.24 -10.47 11.12
N ASP A 8 5.21 -11.80 11.09
CA ASP A 8 5.61 -12.61 9.95
C ASP A 8 4.36 -13.13 9.22
N LEU A 9 4.20 -12.72 7.97
CA LEU A 9 3.00 -13.02 7.20
C LEU A 9 2.93 -14.50 6.79
N GLN A 10 4.05 -15.22 6.72
CA GLN A 10 4.07 -16.65 6.42
C GLN A 10 3.50 -17.47 7.59
N ALA A 11 3.87 -17.12 8.83
CA ALA A 11 3.29 -17.68 10.03
C ALA A 11 1.78 -17.36 10.12
N GLY A 12 1.37 -16.14 9.73
CA GLY A 12 -0.04 -15.76 9.66
C GLY A 12 -0.85 -16.66 8.74
N ALA A 13 -0.38 -16.88 7.51
CA ALA A 13 -1.03 -17.76 6.54
C ALA A 13 -1.11 -19.21 7.04
N SER A 14 -0.06 -19.71 7.70
CA SER A 14 -0.06 -21.06 8.28
C SER A 14 -1.12 -21.22 9.37
N LEU A 15 -1.28 -20.20 10.22
CA LEU A 15 -2.31 -20.21 11.27
C LEU A 15 -3.73 -20.15 10.70
N TYR A 16 -3.91 -19.48 9.56
CA TYR A 16 -5.18 -19.48 8.84
C TYR A 16 -5.46 -20.87 8.26
N ASP A 17 -4.46 -21.49 7.62
CA ASP A 17 -4.58 -22.86 7.06
C ASP A 17 -4.90 -23.92 8.14
N THR A 18 -4.43 -23.72 9.38
CA THR A 18 -4.71 -24.62 10.52
C THR A 18 -5.92 -24.19 11.36
N GLU A 19 -6.78 -23.31 10.84
CA GLU A 19 -8.01 -22.82 11.50
C GLU A 19 -7.74 -22.22 12.90
N SER A 20 -6.51 -21.77 13.14
CA SER A 20 -6.06 -21.22 14.41
C SER A 20 -6.27 -19.70 14.52
N VAL A 21 -6.62 -19.08 13.40
CA VAL A 21 -7.14 -17.71 13.24
C VAL A 21 -8.15 -17.69 12.10
N ASP A 22 -9.15 -16.81 12.20
CA ASP A 22 -10.17 -16.64 11.16
C ASP A 22 -9.79 -15.60 10.09
N ASP A 23 -8.76 -14.78 10.34
CA ASP A 23 -8.26 -13.72 9.46
C ASP A 23 -6.72 -13.67 9.52
N ALA A 24 -6.09 -13.55 8.36
CA ALA A 24 -4.66 -13.31 8.25
C ALA A 24 -4.35 -12.46 7.02
N VAL A 25 -3.36 -11.58 7.16
CA VAL A 25 -2.74 -10.89 6.01
C VAL A 25 -1.69 -11.81 5.39
N ILE A 26 -1.69 -11.91 4.07
CA ILE A 26 -0.75 -12.73 3.30
C ILE A 26 0.26 -11.87 2.52
N THR A 27 1.36 -12.49 2.10
CA THR A 27 2.37 -11.89 1.22
C THR A 27 1.93 -11.87 -0.25
N ALA A 28 2.61 -11.04 -1.06
CA ALA A 28 2.40 -10.96 -2.50
C ALA A 28 2.56 -12.32 -3.21
N ASP A 29 3.56 -13.11 -2.81
CA ASP A 29 3.86 -14.42 -3.40
C ASP A 29 2.80 -15.48 -3.06
N GLN A 30 2.12 -15.33 -1.92
CA GLN A 30 1.06 -16.24 -1.48
C GLN A 30 -0.28 -16.00 -2.20
N VAL A 31 -0.47 -14.86 -2.87
CA VAL A 31 -1.72 -14.55 -3.58
C VAL A 31 -2.07 -15.63 -4.60
N ASN A 32 -1.06 -16.15 -5.32
CA ASN A 32 -1.26 -17.23 -6.28
C ASN A 32 -1.68 -18.55 -5.62
N LYS A 33 -1.19 -18.83 -4.40
CA LYS A 33 -1.60 -20.00 -3.61
C LYS A 33 -3.08 -19.91 -3.20
N TYR A 34 -3.56 -18.71 -2.87
CA TYR A 34 -4.91 -18.49 -2.36
C TYR A 34 -5.92 -18.00 -3.42
N LYS A 35 -5.55 -17.90 -4.69
CA LYS A 35 -6.39 -17.32 -5.75
C LYS A 35 -7.80 -17.94 -5.88
N ASP A 36 -7.91 -19.24 -5.58
CA ASP A 36 -9.15 -20.00 -5.66
C ASP A 36 -9.83 -20.15 -4.27
N ASN A 37 -9.21 -19.61 -3.22
CA ASN A 37 -9.77 -19.61 -1.87
C ASN A 37 -10.84 -18.50 -1.75
N LYS A 38 -12.07 -18.86 -1.37
CA LYS A 38 -13.18 -17.92 -1.20
C LYS A 38 -12.93 -16.84 -0.13
N GLY A 39 -12.01 -17.09 0.79
CA GLY A 39 -11.56 -16.13 1.81
C GLY A 39 -10.61 -15.06 1.28
N LEU A 40 -10.02 -15.23 0.09
CA LEU A 40 -9.13 -14.22 -0.48
C LEU A 40 -9.93 -12.97 -0.87
N ASN A 41 -9.57 -11.84 -0.26
CA ASN A 41 -10.20 -10.55 -0.54
C ASN A 41 -9.12 -9.47 -0.70
N PHE A 42 -9.30 -8.61 -1.70
CA PHE A 42 -8.48 -7.42 -1.90
C PHE A 42 -9.26 -6.19 -1.42
N VAL A 43 -8.77 -5.54 -0.36
CA VAL A 43 -9.43 -4.39 0.24
C VAL A 43 -8.63 -3.13 -0.03
N LEU A 44 -9.12 -2.30 -0.96
CA LEU A 44 -8.55 -0.98 -1.19
C LEU A 44 -8.93 -0.05 -0.04
N THR A 45 -7.94 0.36 0.73
CA THR A 45 -8.15 1.29 1.85
C THR A 45 -8.18 2.74 1.37
N THR A 46 -8.88 3.60 2.10
CA THR A 46 -8.90 5.06 1.90
C THR A 46 -7.64 5.72 2.46
N GLY A 47 -6.47 5.14 2.19
CA GLY A 47 -5.19 5.59 2.69
C GLY A 47 -4.13 5.65 1.59
N THR A 48 -3.20 6.60 1.72
CA THR A 48 -2.04 6.72 0.84
C THR A 48 -0.77 6.50 1.67
N PHE A 49 0.08 5.57 1.24
CA PHE A 49 1.43 5.43 1.78
C PHE A 49 2.38 6.39 1.06
N PHE A 50 3.26 7.05 1.80
CA PHE A 50 4.17 8.06 1.25
C PHE A 50 5.54 8.02 1.93
N VAL A 51 6.57 8.47 1.21
CA VAL A 51 7.91 8.65 1.75
C VAL A 51 7.98 10.02 2.44
N LYS A 52 8.27 10.03 3.73
CA LYS A 52 8.50 11.28 4.48
C LYS A 52 9.97 11.67 4.38
N MET A 53 10.25 12.83 3.78
CA MET A 53 11.60 13.37 3.66
C MET A 53 11.91 14.28 4.85
N ASN A 54 12.87 13.90 5.69
CA ASN A 54 13.13 14.58 6.97
C ASN A 54 14.11 15.75 6.79
N GLU A 55 13.60 16.92 6.39
CA GLU A 55 14.39 18.14 6.18
C GLU A 55 15.04 18.72 7.43
N LYS A 56 14.55 18.37 8.62
CA LYS A 56 15.11 18.86 9.90
C LYS A 56 16.43 18.17 10.22
N GLN A 57 16.49 16.85 10.01
CA GLN A 57 17.67 16.06 10.29
C GLN A 57 18.65 16.07 9.13
N TYR A 58 18.15 16.08 7.89
CA TYR A 58 18.97 16.00 6.69
C TYR A 58 18.72 17.24 5.81
N PRO A 59 19.61 18.24 5.85
CA PRO A 59 19.48 19.47 5.08
C PRO A 59 19.37 19.25 3.57
N ASP A 60 19.93 18.17 3.03
CA ASP A 60 19.84 17.83 1.60
C ASP A 60 18.39 17.71 1.14
N PHE A 61 17.49 17.20 2.00
CA PHE A 61 16.08 17.11 1.65
C PHE A 61 15.39 18.48 1.52
N LYS A 62 16.00 19.59 1.94
CA LYS A 62 15.50 20.95 1.64
C LYS A 62 15.64 21.29 0.15
N ASN A 63 16.49 20.57 -0.58
CA ASN A 63 16.62 20.73 -2.02
C ASN A 63 15.39 20.15 -2.75
N LYS A 64 14.57 21.03 -3.32
CA LYS A 64 13.37 20.65 -4.09
C LYS A 64 13.68 19.68 -5.23
N ASN A 65 14.77 19.90 -5.96
CA ASN A 65 15.12 19.06 -7.11
C ASN A 65 15.53 17.65 -6.66
N LEU A 66 16.22 17.52 -5.53
CA LEU A 66 16.52 16.21 -4.95
C LEU A 66 15.22 15.46 -4.60
N ARG A 67 14.26 16.13 -3.95
CA ARG A 67 12.97 15.52 -3.60
C ARG A 67 12.19 15.10 -4.84
N LEU A 68 12.20 15.91 -5.89
CA LEU A 68 11.58 15.58 -7.18
C LEU A 68 12.25 14.39 -7.85
N ALA A 69 13.59 14.34 -7.86
CA ALA A 69 14.34 13.22 -8.41
C ALA A 69 14.00 11.90 -7.71
N ILE A 70 13.93 11.91 -6.37
CA ILE A 70 13.50 10.72 -5.60
C ILE A 70 12.06 10.33 -5.95
N ALA A 71 11.15 11.29 -6.04
CA ALA A 71 9.75 11.01 -6.38
C ALA A 71 9.58 10.40 -7.78
N GLN A 72 10.41 10.82 -8.75
CA GLN A 72 10.41 10.30 -10.13
C GLN A 72 11.15 8.97 -10.29
N ALA A 73 12.10 8.66 -9.41
CA ALA A 73 12.90 7.43 -9.48
C ALA A 73 12.13 6.17 -9.04
N ILE A 74 10.97 6.31 -8.40
CA ILE A 74 10.19 5.18 -7.87
C ILE A 74 9.25 4.66 -8.96
N ASP A 75 9.49 3.45 -9.46
CA ASP A 75 8.50 2.72 -10.25
C ASP A 75 7.35 2.24 -9.34
N LYS A 76 6.33 3.08 -9.24
CA LYS A 76 5.16 2.81 -8.41
C LYS A 76 4.33 1.64 -8.94
N LYS A 77 4.31 1.42 -10.25
CA LYS A 77 3.54 0.33 -10.86
C LYS A 77 4.21 -1.00 -10.55
N GLY A 78 5.51 -1.12 -10.83
CA GLY A 78 6.29 -2.30 -10.47
C GLY A 78 6.22 -2.60 -8.97
N TYR A 79 6.27 -1.57 -8.13
CA TYR A 79 6.12 -1.75 -6.68
C TYR A 79 4.77 -2.36 -6.28
N VAL A 80 3.65 -1.82 -6.77
CA VAL A 80 2.33 -2.35 -6.37
C VAL A 80 2.06 -3.73 -6.97
N ASP A 81 2.50 -3.98 -8.20
CA ASP A 81 2.23 -5.24 -8.90
C ASP A 81 3.08 -6.38 -8.35
N SER A 82 4.36 -6.14 -8.07
CA SER A 82 5.30 -7.21 -7.68
C SER A 82 5.53 -7.30 -6.18
N VAL A 83 5.65 -6.17 -5.48
CA VAL A 83 5.99 -6.18 -4.04
C VAL A 83 4.74 -6.23 -3.16
N LYS A 84 3.65 -5.57 -3.58
CA LYS A 84 2.39 -5.58 -2.82
C LYS A 84 1.44 -6.68 -3.28
N ASN A 85 1.14 -6.75 -4.58
CA ASN A 85 0.22 -7.69 -5.21
C ASN A 85 -1.12 -7.88 -4.44
N ASN A 86 -1.58 -6.86 -3.73
CA ASN A 86 -2.68 -6.99 -2.76
C ASN A 86 -3.86 -6.05 -3.08
N GLY A 87 -3.99 -5.64 -4.34
CA GLY A 87 -5.01 -4.69 -4.78
C GLY A 87 -4.67 -3.21 -4.53
N SER A 88 -3.49 -2.91 -3.99
CA SER A 88 -2.95 -1.54 -3.96
C SER A 88 -2.80 -0.98 -5.36
N ILE A 89 -2.99 0.34 -5.51
CA ILE A 89 -2.86 1.05 -6.78
C ILE A 89 -1.78 2.14 -6.69
N PRO A 90 -1.10 2.49 -7.81
CA PRO A 90 -0.14 3.59 -7.81
C PRO A 90 -0.82 4.92 -7.49
N SER A 91 -0.09 5.81 -6.81
CA SER A 91 -0.57 7.16 -6.50
C SER A 91 0.53 8.23 -6.65
N ASP A 92 0.15 9.33 -7.28
CA ASP A 92 0.92 10.59 -7.31
C ASP A 92 0.31 11.65 -6.38
N THR A 93 -0.77 11.32 -5.67
CA THR A 93 -1.49 12.25 -4.79
C THR A 93 -1.54 11.76 -3.36
N LEU A 94 -1.44 12.69 -2.41
CA LEU A 94 -1.60 12.37 -0.98
C LEU A 94 -3.04 11.96 -0.64
N THR A 95 -4.04 12.63 -1.22
CA THR A 95 -5.45 12.29 -1.03
C THR A 95 -5.77 10.97 -1.73
N ALA A 96 -6.25 9.98 -0.98
CA ALA A 96 -6.65 8.70 -1.57
C ALA A 96 -7.89 8.86 -2.45
N LYS A 97 -8.01 7.99 -3.45
CA LYS A 97 -9.18 7.98 -4.35
C LYS A 97 -10.45 7.64 -3.55
N GLY A 98 -11.58 8.24 -3.97
CA GLY A 98 -12.89 7.91 -3.41
C GLY A 98 -13.22 8.55 -2.05
N ILE A 99 -12.28 9.27 -1.42
CA ILE A 99 -12.53 9.93 -0.12
C ILE A 99 -13.54 11.09 -0.25
N ALA A 100 -13.49 11.84 -1.34
CA ALA A 100 -14.38 12.96 -1.58
C ALA A 100 -14.82 12.98 -3.05
N LYS A 101 -16.13 13.18 -3.27
CA LYS A 101 -16.64 13.58 -4.58
C LYS A 101 -16.40 15.08 -4.69
N ALA A 102 -15.61 15.51 -5.67
CA ALA A 102 -15.61 16.93 -6.00
C ALA A 102 -17.02 17.29 -6.47
N PRO A 103 -17.60 18.44 -6.06
CA PRO A 103 -18.68 19.04 -6.83
C PRO A 103 -18.16 19.19 -8.27
N MET A 104 -19.02 19.13 -9.29
CA MET A 104 -18.65 19.05 -10.72
C MET A 104 -17.86 20.27 -11.28
N ALA A 105 -17.10 21.00 -10.47
CA ALA A 105 -16.11 21.96 -10.90
C ALA A 105 -14.75 21.26 -11.05
N LYS A 106 -14.35 21.10 -12.32
CA LYS A 106 -13.01 20.79 -12.85
C LYS A 106 -11.89 21.05 -11.83
N ILE A 107 -11.27 19.99 -11.31
CA ILE A 107 -10.03 20.12 -10.53
C ILE A 107 -8.90 20.37 -11.52
N MET A 108 -8.37 21.61 -11.55
CA MET A 108 -7.15 21.92 -12.26
C MET A 108 -5.97 21.37 -11.45
N ARG A 109 -5.29 20.35 -11.99
CA ARG A 109 -4.09 19.77 -11.39
C ARG A 109 -2.89 20.27 -12.18
N VAL A 110 -1.99 20.99 -11.50
CA VAL A 110 -0.64 21.23 -11.99
C VAL A 110 0.20 19.96 -11.72
N PRO A 111 1.13 19.61 -12.62
CA PRO A 111 1.95 18.40 -12.52
C PRO A 111 2.78 18.34 -11.24
#